data_AF-V3ZD05-F1
#
_entry.id   AF-V3ZD05-F1
#
_cell.length_a   1.000
_cell.length_b   1.000
_cell.length_c   1.000
_cell.angle_alpha   90.00
_cell.angle_beta   90.00
_cell.angle_gamma   90.00
#
_symmetry.space_group_name_H-M   'P 1'
#
loop_
_entity.id
_entity.type
_entity.pdbx_description
1 polymer ?
#
loop_
_entity_poly.entity_id
_entity_poly.type
_entity_poly.pdbx_seq_one_letter_code
_entity_poly.pdbx_strand_id
1 'polypeptide(L)'
;MPGLVLFRRRWSVGSDDFVYPSLLEIFLRLSWLIAISIVYGINHDKFTCKYAKDLENYFIGIFVFNIVSTIISIIVMLNSMKGAISDTFKRKHVPYLLYLKLIILFPECIWVLLGTYWAFRFSYDCPYGVVWTVKGTVIFSWVVGLIVCILIFLVFDPLGKYIQQHRLAKRTPEGCSEYQSVAAIKAWERRCGLMCCCIANTQQNRDAFTEISKLMADFFLDVDLVPTDIAAGLILIQKIQMKAENHDHPNGITTTTPPATASTIPTRQPWMTIKLMAHYMNFASASYGWPLFMYTNLGTGLCRLLHKSRCCSCIRQEYNIVQDNNCNCHTAAIMIQTGLKKEDLIYVSYHNKVTEIPFYVALDRKEMKVVVSIRGTMSLEDALTDLSAVGVNIAIQGVDNCYVHCGIFKCAKYIQQQLLELQLLEKAFNAFPDADGLVITGHSLGAGAAAILAMLLRQTYPELRCYAFSPPGGLLSPTASKHARDYICSVIVGKDVIPRLGIPTMTKLKTQILKVLTDCKHPKVRLMFALDRLLK
;
A
#
# COMPACT_ATOMS: atom_id res chain seq x y z
N MET A 1 -14.76 15.07 -3.84
CA MET A 1 -15.72 15.76 -4.70
C MET A 1 -16.05 14.94 -5.92
N PRO A 2 -17.10 15.28 -6.70
CA PRO A 2 -17.52 14.39 -7.76
C PRO A 2 -16.42 14.12 -8.76
N GLY A 3 -16.13 12.83 -8.92
CA GLY A 3 -15.32 12.33 -10.03
C GLY A 3 -15.86 12.85 -11.36
N LEU A 4 -14.97 13.12 -12.30
CA LEU A 4 -15.32 13.69 -13.59
C LEU A 4 -16.30 12.76 -14.34
N VAL A 5 -17.30 13.35 -14.99
CA VAL A 5 -18.24 12.63 -15.86
C VAL A 5 -17.92 12.89 -17.33
N LEU A 6 -17.49 11.86 -18.04
CA LEU A 6 -17.26 11.85 -19.49
C LEU A 6 -17.94 10.63 -20.13
N PHE A 7 -18.49 10.79 -21.33
CA PHE A 7 -19.26 9.78 -22.06
C PHE A 7 -20.42 9.17 -21.26
N ARG A 8 -21.07 9.99 -20.41
CA ARG A 8 -22.07 9.55 -19.43
C ARG A 8 -21.56 8.48 -18.46
N ARG A 9 -20.24 8.43 -18.24
CA ARG A 9 -19.57 7.55 -17.29
C ARG A 9 -18.76 8.36 -16.29
N ARG A 10 -18.69 7.87 -15.05
CA ARG A 10 -17.89 8.49 -13.97
C ARG A 10 -16.46 7.94 -14.02
N TRP A 11 -15.48 8.82 -13.87
CA TRP A 11 -14.05 8.51 -13.88
C TRP A 11 -13.48 8.65 -12.47
N SER A 12 -12.43 7.89 -12.16
CA SER A 12 -11.70 7.90 -10.87
C SER A 12 -10.81 9.14 -10.67
N VAL A 13 -11.02 10.18 -11.49
CA VAL A 13 -10.19 11.39 -11.57
C VAL A 13 -11.11 12.60 -11.54
N GLY A 14 -10.73 13.61 -10.76
CA GLY A 14 -11.45 14.88 -10.63
C GLY A 14 -11.13 15.86 -11.75
N SER A 15 -12.00 16.83 -11.97
CA SER A 15 -11.76 17.92 -12.94
C SER A 15 -10.53 18.78 -12.62
N ASP A 16 -10.09 18.80 -11.37
CA ASP A 16 -8.92 19.51 -10.86
C ASP A 16 -7.61 18.69 -10.89
N ASP A 17 -7.67 17.40 -11.25
CA ASP A 17 -6.49 16.53 -11.32
C ASP A 17 -5.73 16.63 -12.65
N PHE A 18 -6.31 17.29 -13.67
CA PHE A 18 -5.74 17.37 -15.02
C PHE A 18 -4.55 18.32 -15.12
N VAL A 19 -4.16 18.99 -14.03
CA VAL A 19 -3.00 19.91 -14.03
C VAL A 19 -1.69 19.17 -14.27
N TYR A 20 -1.40 18.11 -13.52
CA TYR A 20 -0.13 17.36 -13.67
C TYR A 20 -0.05 16.57 -14.99
N PRO A 21 -1.09 15.84 -15.42
CA PRO A 21 -1.09 15.20 -16.74
C PRO A 21 -0.91 16.21 -17.87
N SER A 22 -1.60 17.36 -17.82
CA SER A 22 -1.45 18.39 -18.84
C SER A 22 -0.06 19.02 -18.83
N LEU A 23 0.54 19.24 -17.65
CA LEU A 23 1.90 19.76 -17.54
C LEU A 23 2.94 18.80 -18.15
N LEU A 24 2.83 17.51 -17.85
CA LEU A 24 3.69 16.48 -18.43
C LEU A 24 3.51 16.42 -19.96
N GLU A 25 2.27 16.46 -20.45
CA GLU A 25 2.00 16.48 -21.89
C GLU A 25 2.58 17.73 -22.56
N ILE A 26 2.43 18.92 -21.96
CA ILE A 26 3.02 20.17 -22.47
C ILE A 26 4.54 20.04 -22.56
N PHE A 27 5.20 19.50 -21.54
CA PHE A 27 6.65 19.31 -21.54
C PHE A 27 7.09 18.35 -22.67
N LEU A 28 6.42 17.21 -22.82
CA LEU A 28 6.70 16.24 -23.88
C LEU A 28 6.45 16.83 -25.28
N ARG A 29 5.37 17.59 -25.46
CA ARG A 29 5.05 18.22 -26.75
C ARG A 29 6.01 19.36 -27.10
N LEU A 30 6.40 20.20 -26.14
CA LEU A 30 7.38 21.28 -26.35
C LEU A 30 8.78 20.75 -26.66
N SER A 31 9.24 19.73 -25.92
CA SER A 31 10.51 19.06 -26.24
C SER A 31 10.48 18.44 -27.63
N TRP A 32 9.34 17.85 -28.01
CA TRP A 32 9.14 17.31 -29.36
C TRP A 32 9.12 18.40 -30.44
N LEU A 33 8.47 19.53 -30.17
CA LEU A 33 8.43 20.68 -31.08
C LEU A 33 9.84 21.23 -31.34
N ILE A 34 10.66 21.36 -30.29
CA ILE A 34 12.06 21.80 -30.41
C ILE A 34 12.87 20.81 -31.26
N ALA A 35 12.74 19.50 -31.00
CA ALA A 35 13.44 18.47 -31.75
C ALA A 35 13.09 18.52 -33.24
N ILE A 36 11.80 18.65 -33.57
CA ILE A 36 11.34 18.75 -34.97
C ILE A 36 11.82 20.06 -35.61
N SER A 37 11.83 21.19 -34.91
CA SER A 37 12.37 22.47 -35.42
C SER A 37 13.83 22.39 -35.80
N ILE A 38 14.66 21.74 -34.96
CA ILE A 38 16.08 21.54 -35.25
C ILE A 38 16.23 20.64 -36.48
N VAL A 39 15.51 19.52 -36.51
CA VAL A 39 15.51 18.56 -37.61
C VAL A 39 15.09 19.20 -38.93
N TYR A 40 14.01 19.99 -38.91
CA TYR A 40 13.51 20.67 -40.09
C TYR A 40 14.49 21.74 -40.57
N GLY A 41 15.00 22.58 -39.65
CA GLY A 41 15.96 23.63 -39.99
C GLY A 41 17.27 23.12 -40.62
N ILE A 42 17.79 21.97 -40.15
CA ILE A 42 19.02 21.37 -40.71
C ILE A 42 18.79 20.77 -42.12
N ASN A 43 17.58 20.31 -42.40
CA ASN A 43 17.29 19.51 -43.60
C ASN A 43 16.42 20.23 -44.63
N HIS A 44 15.90 21.42 -44.32
CA HIS A 44 15.01 22.19 -45.18
C HIS A 44 15.59 22.42 -46.59
N ASP A 45 16.85 22.83 -46.67
CA ASP A 45 17.50 23.14 -47.94
C ASP A 45 17.93 21.88 -48.72
N LYS A 46 17.76 20.69 -48.12
CA LYS A 46 18.16 19.39 -48.70
C LYS A 46 16.98 18.62 -49.31
N PHE A 47 15.77 19.18 -49.27
CA PHE A 47 14.57 18.60 -49.85
C PHE A 47 14.46 18.87 -51.37
N THR A 48 15.38 18.34 -52.18
CA THR A 48 15.39 18.52 -53.65
C THR A 48 14.93 17.30 -54.45
N CYS A 49 14.43 16.25 -53.80
CA CYS A 49 14.03 14.99 -54.42
C CYS A 49 12.54 14.95 -54.86
N LYS A 50 12.18 13.98 -55.71
CA LYS A 50 10.82 13.82 -56.30
C LYS A 50 9.66 13.80 -55.30
N TYR A 51 9.93 13.40 -54.05
CA TYR A 51 8.95 13.30 -52.95
C TYR A 51 9.21 14.30 -51.81
N ALA A 52 10.04 15.31 -52.04
CA ALA A 52 10.36 16.37 -51.08
C ALA A 52 9.12 17.06 -50.52
N LYS A 53 8.14 17.36 -51.40
CA LYS A 53 6.91 18.08 -51.02
C LYS A 53 6.02 17.29 -50.05
N ASP A 54 5.94 15.97 -50.21
CA ASP A 54 5.17 15.11 -49.30
C ASP A 54 5.82 15.07 -47.91
N LEU A 55 7.14 15.09 -47.88
CA LEU A 55 7.96 15.09 -46.68
C LEU A 55 7.87 16.43 -45.92
N GLU A 56 7.91 17.53 -46.66
CA GLU A 56 7.70 18.88 -46.14
C GLU A 56 6.29 19.05 -45.57
N ASN A 57 5.27 18.59 -46.31
CA ASN A 57 3.88 18.57 -45.83
C ASN A 57 3.76 17.79 -44.51
N TYR A 58 4.40 16.62 -44.39
CA TYR A 58 4.40 15.83 -43.17
C TYR A 58 4.91 16.62 -41.96
N PHE A 59 6.06 17.30 -42.10
CA PHE A 59 6.63 18.13 -41.04
C PHE A 59 5.69 19.28 -40.67
N ILE A 60 5.14 20.01 -41.65
CA ILE A 60 4.17 21.09 -41.43
C ILE A 60 2.96 20.58 -40.65
N GLY A 61 2.40 19.43 -41.02
CA GLY A 61 1.25 18.87 -40.34
C GLY A 61 1.56 18.46 -38.88
N ILE A 62 2.72 17.84 -38.61
CA ILE A 62 3.11 17.55 -37.21
C ILE A 62 3.29 18.84 -36.41
N PHE A 63 3.90 19.87 -37.00
CA PHE A 63 4.03 21.18 -36.36
C PHE A 63 2.67 21.73 -35.94
N VAL A 64 1.72 21.76 -36.87
CA VAL A 64 0.37 22.28 -36.62
C VAL A 64 -0.33 21.46 -35.54
N PHE A 65 -0.36 20.12 -35.64
CA PHE A 65 -1.01 19.28 -34.63
C PHE A 65 -0.36 19.40 -33.26
N ASN A 66 0.97 19.45 -33.18
CA ASN A 66 1.68 19.60 -31.92
C ASN A 66 1.37 20.96 -31.27
N ILE A 67 1.40 22.06 -32.02
CA ILE A 67 1.07 23.41 -31.51
C ILE A 67 -0.38 23.45 -31.02
N VAL A 68 -1.33 22.99 -31.84
CA VAL A 68 -2.76 22.98 -31.48
C VAL A 68 -3.01 22.15 -30.22
N SER A 69 -2.48 20.93 -30.15
CA SER A 69 -2.62 20.06 -28.98
C SER A 69 -1.93 20.63 -27.74
N THR A 70 -0.80 21.34 -27.90
CA THR A 70 -0.13 22.04 -26.79
C THR A 70 -0.97 23.18 -26.25
N ILE A 71 -1.55 24.02 -27.13
CA ILE A 71 -2.44 25.12 -26.73
C ILE A 71 -3.65 24.58 -25.96
N ILE A 72 -4.27 23.51 -26.45
CA ILE A 72 -5.43 22.92 -25.77
C ILE A 72 -5.02 22.32 -24.42
N SER A 73 -3.85 21.70 -24.32
CA SER A 73 -3.31 21.21 -23.05
C SER A 73 -3.08 22.32 -22.04
N ILE A 74 -2.58 23.48 -22.48
CA ILE A 74 -2.45 24.68 -21.64
C ILE A 74 -3.84 25.16 -21.18
N ILE A 75 -4.83 25.22 -22.08
CA ILE A 75 -6.19 25.65 -21.73
C ILE A 75 -6.83 24.67 -20.73
N VAL A 76 -6.65 23.36 -20.89
CA VAL A 76 -7.12 22.34 -19.94
C VAL A 76 -6.45 22.54 -18.58
N MET A 77 -5.13 22.69 -18.55
CA MET A 77 -4.38 22.95 -17.32
C MET A 77 -4.91 24.18 -16.58
N LEU A 78 -5.02 25.32 -17.29
CA LEU A 78 -5.49 26.57 -16.71
C LEU A 78 -6.93 26.50 -16.20
N ASN A 79 -7.81 25.76 -16.89
CA ASN A 79 -9.18 25.56 -16.40
C ASN A 79 -9.24 24.57 -15.23
N SER A 80 -8.39 23.55 -15.21
CA SER A 80 -8.29 22.55 -14.14
C SER A 80 -7.76 23.18 -12.83
N MET A 81 -6.89 24.18 -12.91
CA MET A 81 -6.36 24.91 -11.75
C MET A 81 -7.36 25.85 -11.06
N LYS A 82 -8.55 26.09 -11.63
CA LYS A 82 -9.49 27.10 -11.11
C LYS A 82 -10.24 26.61 -9.89
N GLY A 83 -10.39 27.50 -8.91
CA GLY A 83 -11.28 27.31 -7.75
C GLY A 83 -10.67 26.48 -6.63
N ALA A 84 -11.45 26.33 -5.56
CA ALA A 84 -11.15 25.40 -4.48
C ALA A 84 -11.33 23.96 -4.95
N ILE A 85 -10.80 22.98 -4.20
CA ILE A 85 -11.13 21.56 -4.43
C ILE A 85 -12.65 21.44 -4.55
N SER A 86 -13.37 22.12 -3.64
CA SER A 86 -14.79 22.53 -3.59
C SER A 86 -15.62 22.58 -4.88
N ASP A 87 -15.01 23.23 -5.84
CA ASP A 87 -15.74 24.14 -6.72
C ASP A 87 -15.76 23.59 -8.15
N THR A 88 -16.72 22.71 -8.41
CA THR A 88 -16.86 22.07 -9.72
C THR A 88 -17.38 23.03 -10.78
N PHE A 89 -18.13 24.06 -10.39
CA PHE A 89 -18.71 25.03 -11.32
C PHE A 89 -17.65 25.83 -12.07
N LYS A 90 -16.58 26.26 -11.38
CA LYS A 90 -15.46 26.97 -12.04
C LYS A 90 -14.72 26.11 -13.07
N ARG A 91 -14.85 24.78 -12.98
CA ARG A 91 -14.19 23.79 -13.86
C ARG A 91 -15.15 23.12 -14.85
N LYS A 92 -16.37 23.66 -15.03
CA LYS A 92 -17.39 23.11 -15.94
C LYS A 92 -16.94 22.93 -17.39
N HIS A 93 -15.91 23.67 -17.82
CA HIS A 93 -15.37 23.58 -19.18
C HIS A 93 -14.37 22.44 -19.39
N VAL A 94 -13.78 21.88 -18.32
CA VAL A 94 -12.79 20.80 -18.42
C VAL A 94 -13.32 19.58 -19.18
N PRO A 95 -14.55 19.06 -18.92
CA PRO A 95 -15.10 17.96 -19.71
C PRO A 95 -15.16 18.25 -21.22
N TYR A 96 -15.61 19.45 -21.60
CA TYR A 96 -15.74 19.86 -23.01
C TYR A 96 -14.38 19.96 -23.71
N LEU A 97 -13.37 20.48 -23.02
CA LEU A 97 -12.00 20.53 -23.53
C LEU A 97 -11.39 19.13 -23.72
N LEU A 98 -11.73 18.18 -22.85
CA LEU A 98 -11.28 16.80 -22.98
C LEU A 98 -11.95 16.08 -24.18
N TYR A 99 -13.24 16.34 -24.44
CA TYR A 99 -13.87 15.89 -25.68
C TYR A 99 -13.19 16.49 -26.91
N LEU A 100 -12.87 17.79 -26.89
CA LEU A 100 -12.16 18.45 -27.97
C LEU A 100 -10.78 17.81 -28.22
N LYS A 101 -10.02 17.49 -27.17
CA LYS A 101 -8.76 16.74 -27.29
C LYS A 101 -8.94 15.38 -27.96
N LEU A 102 -9.97 14.62 -27.57
CA LEU A 102 -10.25 13.32 -28.17
C LEU A 102 -10.60 13.44 -29.66
N ILE A 103 -11.32 14.49 -30.04
CA ILE A 103 -11.62 14.77 -31.46
C ILE A 103 -10.35 15.10 -32.24
N ILE A 104 -9.41 15.85 -31.67
CA ILE A 104 -8.15 16.24 -32.32
C ILE A 104 -7.13 15.10 -32.36
N LEU A 105 -7.20 14.16 -31.42
CA LEU A 105 -6.37 12.97 -31.44
C LEU A 105 -6.60 12.12 -32.70
N PHE A 106 -7.83 12.10 -33.23
CA PHE A 106 -8.17 11.32 -34.43
C PHE A 106 -7.42 11.77 -35.69
N PRO A 107 -7.44 13.05 -36.12
CA PRO A 107 -6.64 13.52 -37.24
C PRO A 107 -5.14 13.46 -36.96
N GLU A 108 -4.68 13.62 -35.71
CA GLU A 108 -3.27 13.40 -35.34
C GLU A 108 -2.82 11.96 -35.63
N CYS A 109 -3.65 10.96 -35.26
CA CYS A 109 -3.41 9.55 -35.60
C CYS A 109 -3.39 9.29 -37.10
N ILE A 110 -4.34 9.87 -37.86
CA ILE A 110 -4.35 9.76 -39.33
C ILE A 110 -3.06 10.35 -39.92
N TRP A 111 -2.59 11.48 -39.39
CA TRP A 111 -1.38 12.12 -39.87
C TRP A 111 -0.12 11.28 -39.63
N VAL A 112 -0.03 10.64 -38.46
CA VAL A 112 1.07 9.71 -38.15
C VAL A 112 1.02 8.47 -39.08
N LEU A 113 -0.17 7.97 -39.41
CA LEU A 113 -0.34 6.87 -40.38
C LEU A 113 0.10 7.28 -41.79
N LEU A 114 -0.30 8.46 -42.26
CA LEU A 114 0.17 9.00 -43.56
C LEU A 114 1.68 9.23 -43.57
N GLY A 115 2.25 9.75 -42.48
CA GLY A 115 3.69 9.88 -42.30
C GLY A 115 4.43 8.54 -42.35
N THR A 116 3.84 7.49 -41.79
CA THR A 116 4.38 6.13 -41.87
C THR A 116 4.33 5.60 -43.29
N TYR A 117 3.21 5.80 -43.99
CA TYR A 117 3.06 5.42 -45.39
C TYR A 117 4.10 6.11 -46.26
N TRP A 118 4.26 7.43 -46.12
CA TRP A 118 5.29 8.17 -46.85
C TRP A 118 6.68 7.62 -46.49
N ALA A 119 7.08 7.68 -45.21
CA ALA A 119 8.45 7.39 -44.78
C ALA A 119 8.94 5.96 -45.05
N PHE A 120 8.05 4.97 -45.11
CA PHE A 120 8.45 3.55 -45.23
C PHE A 120 8.03 2.85 -46.52
N ARG A 121 7.05 3.37 -47.29
CA ARG A 121 6.59 2.71 -48.52
C ARG A 121 7.43 3.04 -49.75
N PHE A 122 7.95 4.26 -49.83
CA PHE A 122 8.68 4.72 -51.01
C PHE A 122 10.19 4.50 -50.85
N SER A 123 10.84 4.06 -51.93
CA SER A 123 12.30 4.14 -52.05
C SER A 123 12.62 5.57 -52.46
N TYR A 124 13.34 6.28 -51.61
CA TYR A 124 13.63 7.70 -51.79
C TYR A 124 14.99 7.89 -52.45
N ASP A 125 15.05 8.64 -53.55
CA ASP A 125 16.30 9.18 -54.12
C ASP A 125 16.81 10.41 -53.34
N CYS A 126 16.45 10.53 -52.06
CA CYS A 126 16.85 11.63 -51.20
C CYS A 126 18.13 11.26 -50.40
N PRO A 127 18.91 12.25 -49.92
CA PRO A 127 20.09 11.97 -49.11
C PRO A 127 19.77 11.08 -47.90
N TYR A 128 20.60 10.07 -47.66
CA TYR A 128 20.41 9.06 -46.62
C TYR A 128 20.09 9.65 -45.24
N GLY A 129 20.75 10.75 -44.87
CA GLY A 129 20.51 11.45 -43.61
C GLY A 129 19.06 11.94 -43.46
N VAL A 130 18.50 12.57 -44.49
CA VAL A 130 17.14 13.13 -44.47
C VAL A 130 16.09 12.01 -44.30
N VAL A 131 16.26 10.90 -45.04
CA VAL A 131 15.35 9.76 -44.98
C VAL A 131 15.34 9.10 -43.59
N TRP A 132 16.52 8.90 -43.00
CA TRP A 132 16.63 8.32 -41.66
C TRP A 132 16.12 9.26 -40.57
N THR A 133 16.33 10.57 -40.72
CA THR A 133 15.77 11.55 -39.79
C THR A 133 14.24 11.52 -39.80
N VAL A 134 13.60 11.44 -40.97
CA VAL A 134 12.12 11.34 -41.06
C VAL A 134 11.63 10.03 -40.46
N LYS A 135 12.27 8.89 -40.80
CA LYS A 135 11.90 7.59 -40.23
C LYS A 135 12.01 7.59 -38.71
N GLY A 136 13.08 8.19 -38.17
CA GLY A 136 13.25 8.41 -36.73
C GLY A 136 12.12 9.24 -36.12
N THR A 137 11.70 10.30 -36.81
CA THR A 137 10.60 11.18 -36.36
C THR A 137 9.26 10.46 -36.31
N VAL A 138 8.97 9.62 -37.31
CA VAL A 138 7.75 8.78 -37.34
C VAL A 138 7.77 7.76 -36.21
N ILE A 139 8.89 7.06 -36.01
CA ILE A 139 9.05 6.05 -34.95
C ILE A 139 8.84 6.69 -33.57
N PHE A 140 9.47 7.84 -33.32
CA PHE A 140 9.31 8.55 -32.05
C PHE A 140 7.87 9.01 -31.82
N SER A 141 7.18 9.46 -32.87
CA SER A 141 5.76 9.85 -32.81
C SER A 141 4.86 8.67 -32.43
N TRP A 142 5.15 7.46 -32.91
CA TRP A 142 4.47 6.23 -32.47
C TRP A 142 4.77 5.86 -31.01
N VAL A 143 6.01 6.04 -30.55
CA VAL A 143 6.38 5.80 -29.13
C VAL A 143 5.59 6.74 -28.21
N VAL A 144 5.53 8.04 -28.54
CA VAL A 144 4.73 9.01 -27.80
C VAL A 144 3.25 8.66 -27.83
N GLY A 145 2.72 8.28 -29.01
CA GLY A 145 1.32 7.83 -29.15
C GLY A 145 1.00 6.62 -28.28
N LEU A 146 1.90 5.63 -28.23
CA LEU A 146 1.75 4.45 -27.38
C LEU A 146 1.72 4.81 -25.90
N ILE A 147 2.60 5.70 -25.44
CA ILE A 147 2.62 6.20 -24.06
C ILE A 147 1.29 6.88 -23.70
N VAL A 148 0.77 7.73 -24.59
CA VAL A 148 -0.53 8.39 -24.39
C VAL A 148 -1.68 7.38 -24.33
N CYS A 149 -1.69 6.37 -25.20
CA CYS A 149 -2.68 5.29 -25.16
C CYS A 149 -2.63 4.50 -23.85
N ILE A 150 -1.43 4.21 -23.34
CA ILE A 150 -1.23 3.54 -22.04
C ILE A 150 -1.77 4.42 -20.90
N LEU A 151 -1.44 5.72 -20.88
CA LEU A 151 -1.93 6.65 -19.86
C LEU A 151 -3.46 6.78 -19.88
N ILE A 152 -4.07 6.88 -21.07
CA ILE A 152 -5.53 6.89 -21.21
C ILE A 152 -6.12 5.58 -20.71
N PHE A 153 -5.54 4.43 -21.07
CA PHE A 153 -6.02 3.12 -20.64
C PHE A 153 -5.96 2.93 -19.11
N LEU A 154 -4.93 3.47 -18.45
CA LEU A 154 -4.78 3.45 -17.00
C LEU A 154 -5.80 4.33 -16.28
N VAL A 155 -6.09 5.50 -16.85
CA VAL A 155 -6.99 6.50 -16.25
C VAL A 155 -8.47 6.24 -16.59
N PHE A 156 -8.75 5.60 -17.73
CA PHE A 156 -10.10 5.29 -18.18
C PHE A 156 -10.77 4.31 -17.24
N ASP A 157 -11.89 4.65 -16.61
CA ASP A 157 -12.68 3.68 -15.83
C ASP A 157 -13.79 3.05 -16.71
N PRO A 158 -13.69 1.76 -17.05
CA PRO A 158 -14.66 1.11 -17.93
C PRO A 158 -16.00 0.84 -17.21
N LEU A 159 -16.07 1.02 -15.90
CA LEU A 159 -17.17 0.59 -15.03
C LEU A 159 -17.91 1.73 -14.34
N GLY A 160 -17.62 2.97 -14.72
CA GLY A 160 -18.37 4.15 -14.31
C GLY A 160 -19.82 4.16 -14.81
N LYS A 161 -20.61 3.12 -14.55
CA LYS A 161 -22.07 3.20 -14.63
C LYS A 161 -22.56 4.08 -13.49
N TYR A 162 -23.56 4.88 -13.81
CA TYR A 162 -24.35 5.68 -12.86
C TYR A 162 -24.96 4.75 -11.79
N ILE A 163 -24.32 4.63 -10.62
CA ILE A 163 -24.94 3.97 -9.47
C ILE A 163 -25.88 4.97 -8.82
N GLN A 164 -27.14 4.88 -9.24
CA GLN A 164 -28.29 5.53 -8.66
C GLN A 164 -28.59 4.91 -7.28
N GLN A 165 -28.26 5.63 -6.22
CA GLN A 165 -29.10 5.99 -5.06
C GLN A 165 -30.15 5.04 -4.43
N HIS A 166 -30.24 3.75 -4.74
CA HIS A 166 -31.16 2.85 -4.02
C HIS A 166 -30.55 1.46 -3.79
N ARG A 167 -30.08 1.24 -2.57
CA ARG A 167 -30.46 0.07 -1.75
C ARG A 167 -30.01 0.30 -0.32
N LEU A 168 -30.97 0.71 0.51
CA LEU A 168 -30.99 0.36 1.93
C LEU A 168 -30.55 -1.10 2.05
N ALA A 169 -29.41 -1.34 2.70
CA ALA A 169 -28.98 -2.66 3.09
C ALA A 169 -30.07 -3.25 3.98
N LYS A 170 -30.87 -4.16 3.40
CA LYS A 170 -31.67 -5.11 4.15
C LYS A 170 -30.64 -5.97 4.90
N ARG A 171 -30.41 -5.66 6.19
CA ARG A 171 -29.68 -6.55 7.10
C ARG A 171 -30.50 -7.81 7.25
N THR A 172 -30.08 -8.90 6.61
CA THR A 172 -30.48 -10.25 7.04
C THR A 172 -29.56 -10.69 8.19
N PRO A 173 -30.07 -11.43 9.20
CA PRO A 173 -29.31 -11.71 10.42
C PRO A 173 -28.20 -12.76 10.26
N GLU A 174 -28.02 -13.38 9.10
CA GLU A 174 -27.08 -14.49 8.93
C GLU A 174 -26.40 -14.40 7.55
N GLY A 175 -25.08 -14.55 7.53
CA GLY A 175 -24.29 -14.74 6.31
C GLY A 175 -23.56 -13.51 5.78
N CYS A 176 -22.23 -13.63 5.67
CA CYS A 176 -21.33 -12.72 4.95
C CYS A 176 -21.93 -12.31 3.59
N SER A 177 -22.07 -11.00 3.34
CA SER A 177 -22.56 -10.52 2.03
C SER A 177 -21.42 -10.52 1.01
N GLU A 178 -21.42 -11.54 0.17
CA GLU A 178 -20.77 -11.50 -1.14
C GLU A 178 -21.65 -10.70 -2.13
N TYR A 179 -21.10 -10.29 -3.27
CA TYR A 179 -21.81 -9.84 -4.47
C TYR A 179 -22.06 -8.34 -4.74
N GLN A 180 -21.00 -7.60 -5.14
CA GLN A 180 -21.05 -6.63 -6.26
C GLN A 180 -19.65 -6.08 -6.64
N SER A 181 -18.73 -6.91 -7.13
CA SER A 181 -17.42 -6.38 -7.61
C SER A 181 -16.69 -7.18 -8.70
N VAL A 182 -17.20 -8.32 -9.15
CA VAL A 182 -16.48 -9.25 -10.06
C VAL A 182 -16.04 -8.61 -11.40
N ALA A 183 -16.84 -7.68 -11.96
CA ALA A 183 -16.48 -6.99 -13.21
C ALA A 183 -15.41 -5.90 -13.03
N ALA A 184 -15.36 -5.26 -11.85
CA ALA A 184 -14.39 -4.22 -11.50
C ALA A 184 -13.00 -4.75 -11.19
N ILE A 185 -12.98 -5.88 -10.52
CA ILE A 185 -11.77 -6.64 -10.21
C ILE A 185 -11.08 -7.08 -11.51
N LYS A 186 -11.82 -7.71 -12.43
CA LYS A 186 -11.26 -8.22 -13.70
C LYS A 186 -10.70 -7.12 -14.61
N ALA A 187 -11.23 -5.90 -14.55
CA ALA A 187 -10.75 -4.77 -15.34
C ALA A 187 -9.42 -4.20 -14.78
N TRP A 188 -9.29 -4.10 -13.45
CA TRP A 188 -8.06 -3.71 -12.77
C TRP A 188 -6.96 -4.77 -12.87
N GLU A 189 -7.32 -6.05 -12.75
CA GLU A 189 -6.43 -7.21 -12.90
C GLU A 189 -5.71 -7.22 -14.26
N ARG A 190 -6.42 -6.88 -15.34
CA ARG A 190 -5.88 -6.79 -16.71
C ARG A 190 -4.94 -5.60 -16.92
N ARG A 191 -5.03 -4.55 -16.10
CA ARG A 191 -4.24 -3.31 -16.19
C ARG A 191 -2.93 -3.40 -15.42
N CYS A 192 -2.99 -3.86 -14.18
CA CYS A 192 -1.79 -4.11 -13.38
C CYS A 192 -0.93 -5.21 -14.00
N GLY A 193 -1.56 -6.20 -14.65
CA GLY A 193 -0.87 -7.27 -15.35
C GLY A 193 -0.10 -6.86 -16.62
N LEU A 194 -0.43 -5.71 -17.23
CA LEU A 194 0.22 -5.22 -18.45
C LEU A 194 1.40 -4.27 -18.16
N MET A 195 1.38 -3.59 -17.01
CA MET A 195 2.37 -2.56 -16.64
C MET A 195 3.53 -3.07 -15.78
N CYS A 196 3.37 -4.22 -15.11
CA CYS A 196 4.32 -4.73 -14.13
C CYS A 196 5.02 -6.02 -14.58
N CYS A 197 5.47 -6.11 -15.84
CA CYS A 197 6.19 -7.28 -16.36
C CYS A 197 7.47 -7.63 -15.56
N CYS A 198 7.97 -6.72 -14.71
CA CYS A 198 9.21 -6.85 -13.95
C CYS A 198 9.00 -7.04 -12.43
N ILE A 199 7.76 -7.07 -11.93
CA ILE A 199 7.46 -7.39 -10.52
C ILE A 199 6.84 -8.77 -10.52
N ALA A 200 7.39 -9.71 -9.73
CA ALA A 200 6.99 -11.11 -9.68
C ALA A 200 5.45 -11.26 -9.73
N ASN A 201 4.98 -11.76 -10.87
CA ASN A 201 3.59 -11.81 -11.28
C ASN A 201 2.88 -13.01 -10.65
N THR A 202 2.78 -13.05 -9.32
CA THR A 202 2.02 -14.07 -8.61
C THR A 202 0.55 -13.64 -8.53
N GLN A 203 -0.40 -14.54 -8.83
CA GLN A 203 -1.86 -14.30 -8.74
C GLN A 203 -2.26 -13.63 -7.40
N GLN A 204 -1.58 -14.05 -6.34
CA GLN A 204 -1.64 -13.56 -4.96
C GLN A 204 -1.40 -12.06 -4.80
N ASN A 205 -0.55 -11.41 -5.62
CA ASN A 205 -0.32 -9.96 -5.55
C ASN A 205 -1.45 -9.15 -6.23
N ARG A 206 -2.16 -9.75 -7.20
CA ARG A 206 -3.25 -9.08 -7.93
C ARG A 206 -4.55 -9.05 -7.12
N ASP A 207 -4.82 -10.12 -6.38
CA ASP A 207 -5.92 -10.18 -5.43
C ASP A 207 -5.70 -9.20 -4.26
N ALA A 208 -4.44 -8.83 -3.99
CA ALA A 208 -4.04 -7.95 -2.89
C ALA A 208 -4.46 -6.51 -3.07
N PHE A 209 -4.01 -5.94 -4.18
CA PHE A 209 -4.39 -4.59 -4.56
C PHE A 209 -5.89 -4.50 -4.77
N THR A 210 -6.52 -5.58 -5.22
CA THR A 210 -7.98 -5.64 -5.41
C THR A 210 -8.73 -5.47 -4.10
N GLU A 211 -8.36 -6.20 -3.04
CA GLU A 211 -9.10 -6.17 -1.76
C GLU A 211 -8.81 -4.93 -0.92
N ILE A 212 -7.57 -4.41 -0.93
CA ILE A 212 -7.25 -3.10 -0.34
C ILE A 212 -8.04 -1.99 -1.05
N SER A 213 -8.12 -2.06 -2.39
CA SER A 213 -8.91 -1.11 -3.17
C SER A 213 -10.40 -1.25 -2.88
N LYS A 214 -10.92 -2.47 -2.69
CA LYS A 214 -12.31 -2.70 -2.27
C LYS A 214 -12.58 -2.13 -0.89
N LEU A 215 -11.71 -2.30 0.10
CA LEU A 215 -11.97 -1.78 1.44
C LEU A 215 -11.83 -0.26 1.50
N MET A 216 -10.85 0.32 0.79
CA MET A 216 -10.79 1.78 0.64
C MET A 216 -11.99 2.31 -0.13
N ALA A 217 -12.43 1.61 -1.18
CA ALA A 217 -13.65 1.94 -1.89
C ALA A 217 -14.86 1.85 -0.94
N ASP A 218 -15.06 0.76 -0.21
CA ASP A 218 -16.15 0.53 0.74
C ASP A 218 -16.18 1.55 1.87
N PHE A 219 -15.02 1.88 2.42
CA PHE A 219 -14.90 2.87 3.48
C PHE A 219 -15.23 4.30 3.01
N PHE A 220 -14.98 4.60 1.74
CA PHE A 220 -15.35 5.85 1.10
C PHE A 220 -16.54 5.70 0.13
N LEU A 221 -17.30 4.60 0.14
CA LEU A 221 -18.32 4.31 -0.88
C LEU A 221 -19.48 5.31 -0.83
N ASP A 222 -19.81 5.74 0.38
CA ASP A 222 -20.79 6.76 0.72
C ASP A 222 -20.26 8.18 0.46
N VAL A 223 -18.99 8.33 0.06
CA VAL A 223 -18.37 9.62 -0.19
C VAL A 223 -17.85 9.70 -1.62
N ASP A 224 -18.32 10.72 -2.32
CA ASP A 224 -17.79 11.04 -3.63
C ASP A 224 -16.41 11.73 -3.53
N LEU A 225 -15.33 10.96 -3.33
CA LEU A 225 -13.93 11.41 -3.32
C LEU A 225 -13.09 10.64 -4.34
N VAL A 226 -12.16 11.34 -4.99
CA VAL A 226 -11.09 10.71 -5.78
C VAL A 226 -9.83 10.52 -4.92
N PRO A 227 -8.91 9.58 -5.23
CA PRO A 227 -7.73 9.32 -4.41
C PRO A 227 -6.86 10.55 -4.12
N THR A 228 -6.79 11.48 -5.07
CA THR A 228 -6.07 12.75 -4.93
C THR A 228 -6.73 13.69 -3.90
N ASP A 229 -8.04 13.62 -3.70
CA ASP A 229 -8.75 14.36 -2.64
C ASP A 229 -8.38 13.81 -1.26
N ILE A 230 -8.29 12.48 -1.11
CA ILE A 230 -7.87 11.83 0.14
C ILE A 230 -6.46 12.29 0.50
N ALA A 231 -5.53 12.26 -0.46
CA ALA A 231 -4.18 12.76 -0.27
C ALA A 231 -4.17 14.24 0.16
N ALA A 232 -4.91 15.11 -0.53
CA ALA A 232 -5.02 16.52 -0.17
C ALA A 232 -5.60 16.73 1.24
N GLY A 233 -6.61 15.95 1.63
CA GLY A 233 -7.21 15.97 2.95
C GLY A 233 -6.22 15.57 4.05
N LEU A 234 -5.43 14.52 3.83
CA LEU A 234 -4.38 14.08 4.77
C LEU A 234 -3.31 15.16 4.96
N ILE A 235 -2.88 15.83 3.88
CA ILE A 235 -1.91 16.94 3.94
C ILE A 235 -2.46 18.10 4.76
N LEU A 236 -3.71 18.46 4.55
CA LEU A 236 -4.38 19.54 5.29
C LEU A 236 -4.48 19.20 6.78
N ILE A 237 -4.88 17.98 7.12
CA ILE A 237 -4.95 17.50 8.50
C ILE A 237 -3.58 17.55 9.16
N GLN A 238 -2.55 17.02 8.50
CA GLN A 238 -1.19 17.04 9.01
C GLN A 238 -0.71 18.47 9.28
N LYS A 239 -1.00 19.41 8.37
CA LYS A 239 -0.64 20.83 8.55
C LYS A 239 -1.38 21.46 9.74
N ILE A 240 -2.64 21.12 9.96
CA ILE A 240 -3.41 21.57 11.13
C ILE A 240 -2.82 20.99 12.40
N GLN A 241 -2.48 19.70 12.41
CA GLN A 241 -1.86 19.03 13.55
C GLN A 241 -0.49 19.62 13.89
N MET A 242 0.39 19.85 12.91
CA MET A 242 1.68 20.50 13.11
C MET A 242 1.55 21.93 13.66
N LYS A 243 0.57 22.69 13.17
CA LYS A 243 0.29 24.02 13.73
C LYS A 243 -0.19 23.96 15.17
N ALA A 244 -1.05 23.01 15.51
CA ALA A 244 -1.49 22.80 16.88
C ALA A 244 -0.31 22.40 17.79
N GLU A 245 0.53 21.44 17.36
CA GLU A 245 1.76 21.04 18.07
C GLU A 245 2.70 22.24 18.31
N ASN A 246 2.87 23.13 17.33
CA ASN A 246 3.68 24.33 17.47
C ASN A 246 3.03 25.43 18.34
N HIS A 247 1.68 25.50 18.37
CA HIS A 247 0.93 26.45 19.21
C HIS A 247 0.82 26.01 20.67
N ASP A 248 0.96 24.72 20.96
CA ASP A 248 1.07 24.20 22.34
C ASP A 248 2.50 24.32 22.90
N HIS A 249 3.49 24.68 22.06
CA HIS A 249 4.86 24.99 22.46
C HIS A 249 5.36 26.41 22.08
N PRO A 250 4.69 27.52 22.43
CA PRO A 250 5.27 28.85 22.35
C PRO A 250 5.77 29.28 23.74
N ASN A 251 7.07 29.14 24.00
CA ASN A 251 7.76 29.73 25.16
C ASN A 251 7.12 29.52 26.54
N GLY A 252 7.67 28.56 27.30
CA GLY A 252 7.50 28.51 28.75
C GLY A 252 6.51 27.45 29.21
N ILE A 253 7.00 26.58 30.09
CA ILE A 253 6.21 25.65 30.90
C ILE A 253 5.16 26.46 31.66
N THR A 254 3.95 26.52 31.12
CA THR A 254 2.78 26.90 31.90
C THR A 254 1.91 25.66 31.97
N THR A 255 2.22 24.82 32.96
CA THR A 255 1.37 23.69 33.38
C THR A 255 0.04 24.23 33.90
N THR A 256 -0.89 24.49 32.99
CA THR A 256 -2.32 24.68 33.28
C THR A 256 -3.13 23.52 32.69
N THR A 257 -2.62 22.29 32.89
CA THR A 257 -3.50 21.14 33.05
C THR A 257 -3.55 20.86 34.56
N PRO A 258 -4.73 20.68 35.17
CA PRO A 258 -4.79 20.10 36.50
C PRO A 258 -3.98 18.81 36.43
N PRO A 259 -3.08 18.53 37.40
CA PRO A 259 -2.34 17.28 37.38
C PRO A 259 -3.37 16.17 37.32
N ALA A 260 -3.40 15.42 36.21
CA ALA A 260 -4.12 14.17 36.16
C ALA A 260 -3.70 13.44 37.42
N THR A 261 -4.67 13.17 38.30
CA THR A 261 -4.44 12.56 39.60
C THR A 261 -3.43 11.43 39.42
N ALA A 262 -2.33 11.48 40.16
CA ALA A 262 -1.18 10.59 40.06
C ALA A 262 -1.51 9.09 40.22
N SER A 263 -2.78 8.75 40.46
CA SER A 263 -3.34 7.40 40.59
C SER A 263 -3.61 6.67 39.26
N THR A 264 -3.35 7.27 38.09
CA THR A 264 -3.67 6.66 36.78
C THR A 264 -2.48 6.21 35.93
N ILE A 265 -1.23 6.45 36.37
CA ILE A 265 -0.06 5.89 35.68
C ILE A 265 0.07 4.42 36.12
N PRO A 266 -0.08 3.44 35.20
CA PRO A 266 0.09 2.03 35.54
C PRO A 266 1.47 1.81 36.15
N THR A 267 1.53 1.18 37.32
CA THR A 267 2.79 0.86 37.97
C THR A 267 3.60 -0.04 37.04
N ARG A 268 4.82 0.37 36.69
CA ARG A 268 5.67 -0.39 35.79
C ARG A 268 5.97 -1.76 36.41
N GLN A 269 5.52 -2.81 35.74
CA GLN A 269 5.77 -4.17 36.19
C GLN A 269 7.27 -4.53 36.04
N PRO A 270 7.87 -5.32 36.96
CA PRO A 270 9.30 -5.62 36.94
C PRO A 270 9.80 -6.28 35.65
N TRP A 271 8.93 -7.06 34.98
CA TRP A 271 9.24 -7.75 33.74
C TRP A 271 9.15 -6.84 32.50
N MET A 272 8.53 -5.66 32.60
CA MET A 272 8.41 -4.70 31.49
C MET A 272 9.66 -3.81 31.38
N THR A 273 10.83 -4.42 31.22
CA THR A 273 12.11 -3.71 31.04
C THR A 273 12.44 -3.49 29.56
N ILE A 274 13.12 -2.40 29.25
CA ILE A 274 13.57 -2.10 27.87
C ILE A 274 14.51 -3.20 27.37
N LYS A 275 15.33 -3.77 28.26
CA LYS A 275 16.23 -4.88 27.94
C LYS A 275 15.46 -6.12 27.47
N LEU A 276 14.41 -6.51 28.19
CA LEU A 276 13.57 -7.65 27.81
C LEU A 276 12.75 -7.36 26.54
N MET A 277 12.22 -6.14 26.40
CA MET A 277 11.56 -5.71 25.17
C MET A 277 12.49 -5.79 23.96
N ALA A 278 13.73 -5.30 24.06
CA ALA A 278 14.70 -5.41 22.97
C ALA A 278 15.07 -6.87 22.66
N HIS A 279 15.21 -7.70 23.70
CA HIS A 279 15.48 -9.13 23.55
C HIS A 279 14.35 -9.85 22.80
N TYR A 280 13.09 -9.70 23.21
CA TYR A 280 11.96 -10.34 22.54
C TYR A 280 11.57 -9.69 21.21
N MET A 281 11.96 -8.44 20.95
CA MET A 281 11.85 -7.85 19.62
C MET A 281 12.73 -8.60 18.61
N ASN A 282 13.90 -9.12 19.02
CA ASN A 282 14.73 -9.95 18.13
C ASN A 282 14.01 -11.24 17.73
N PHE A 283 13.28 -11.87 18.66
CA PHE A 283 12.44 -13.04 18.36
C PHE A 283 11.28 -12.67 17.43
N ALA A 284 10.53 -11.61 17.76
CA ALA A 284 9.40 -11.13 16.96
C ALA A 284 9.82 -10.77 15.54
N SER A 285 10.95 -10.09 15.37
CA SER A 285 11.47 -9.72 14.04
C SER A 285 12.08 -10.91 13.29
N ALA A 286 12.68 -11.88 13.98
CA ALA A 286 13.20 -13.11 13.36
C ALA A 286 12.10 -13.95 12.69
N SER A 287 10.85 -13.89 13.17
CA SER A 287 9.71 -14.61 12.58
C SER A 287 9.47 -14.30 11.10
N TYR A 288 9.87 -13.12 10.63
CA TYR A 288 9.78 -12.72 9.22
C TYR A 288 10.78 -13.48 8.32
N GLY A 289 11.82 -14.07 8.90
CA GLY A 289 12.81 -14.88 8.22
C GLY A 289 13.70 -14.08 7.25
N TRP A 290 14.16 -14.73 6.18
CA TRP A 290 15.21 -14.18 5.32
C TRP A 290 14.89 -12.85 4.63
N PRO A 291 13.63 -12.51 4.22
CA PRO A 291 13.39 -11.24 3.54
C PRO A 291 13.65 -10.02 4.42
N LEU A 292 13.18 -10.05 5.68
CA LEU A 292 13.47 -8.96 6.63
C LEU A 292 14.95 -8.93 7.02
N PHE A 293 15.57 -10.11 7.16
CA PHE A 293 17.01 -10.22 7.40
C PHE A 293 17.83 -9.57 6.28
N MET A 294 17.47 -9.81 5.02
CA MET A 294 18.10 -9.21 3.85
C MET A 294 17.91 -7.70 3.80
N TYR A 295 16.70 -7.22 4.10
CA TYR A 295 16.40 -5.78 4.16
C TYR A 295 17.22 -5.06 5.23
N THR A 296 17.44 -5.68 6.39
CA THR A 296 18.20 -5.10 7.50
C THR A 296 19.72 -5.26 7.37
N ASN A 297 20.20 -6.15 6.51
CA ASN A 297 21.63 -6.43 6.29
C ASN A 297 22.03 -6.21 4.82
N LEU A 298 21.78 -5.00 4.31
CA LEU A 298 22.13 -4.61 2.94
C LEU A 298 23.63 -4.84 2.67
N GLY A 299 23.94 -5.53 1.56
CA GLY A 299 25.31 -5.81 1.11
C GLY A 299 26.00 -7.03 1.75
N THR A 300 25.62 -7.47 2.96
CA THR A 300 26.26 -8.63 3.64
C THR A 300 25.31 -9.79 3.94
N GLY A 301 24.00 -9.59 3.78
CA GLY A 301 22.97 -10.57 4.12
C GLY A 301 23.14 -11.92 3.41
N LEU A 302 23.41 -11.94 2.11
CA LEU A 302 23.62 -13.18 1.36
C LEU A 302 24.80 -13.98 1.90
N CYS A 303 25.96 -13.35 2.14
CA CYS A 303 27.14 -14.04 2.64
C CYS A 303 26.91 -14.65 4.04
N ARG A 304 26.23 -13.90 4.92
CA ARG A 304 25.88 -14.37 6.27
C ARG A 304 24.87 -15.51 6.24
N LEU A 305 23.88 -15.42 5.36
CA LEU A 305 22.84 -16.43 5.20
C LEU A 305 23.39 -17.70 4.58
N LEU A 306 24.22 -17.60 3.52
CA LEU A 306 24.81 -18.73 2.82
C LEU A 306 25.62 -19.65 3.74
N HIS A 307 26.32 -19.08 4.72
CA HIS A 307 27.11 -19.84 5.71
C HIS A 307 26.26 -20.66 6.70
N LYS A 308 24.98 -20.33 6.86
CA LYS A 308 24.04 -21.05 7.75
C LYS A 308 22.91 -21.77 7.01
N SER A 309 22.67 -21.40 5.75
CA SER A 309 21.69 -22.04 4.88
C SER A 309 22.20 -23.41 4.43
N ARG A 310 21.28 -24.36 4.25
CA ARG A 310 21.60 -25.67 3.72
C ARG A 310 21.17 -25.73 2.27
N CYS A 311 22.01 -25.29 1.35
CA CYS A 311 21.78 -25.51 -0.08
C CYS A 311 21.79 -27.03 -0.34
N CYS A 312 20.76 -27.56 -1.02
CA CYS A 312 20.50 -29.00 -1.25
C CYS A 312 19.78 -29.77 -0.12
N SER A 313 18.85 -29.16 0.63
CA SER A 313 18.05 -29.87 1.65
C SER A 313 17.02 -30.87 1.10
N CYS A 314 16.98 -31.11 -0.22
CA CYS A 314 16.05 -32.04 -0.89
C CYS A 314 16.15 -33.50 -0.42
N ILE A 315 17.18 -33.86 0.37
CA ILE A 315 17.46 -35.25 0.77
C ILE A 315 16.92 -35.58 2.18
N ARG A 316 16.61 -34.58 3.03
CA ARG A 316 16.01 -34.79 4.35
C ARG A 316 15.07 -33.64 4.72
N GLN A 317 13.76 -33.84 4.52
CA GLN A 317 12.76 -32.95 5.07
C GLN A 317 12.66 -33.19 6.57
N GLU A 318 12.94 -32.16 7.37
CA GLU A 318 12.85 -32.26 8.83
C GLU A 318 11.40 -32.00 9.25
N TYR A 319 10.82 -32.94 10.02
CA TYR A 319 9.41 -32.90 10.41
C TYR A 319 9.03 -31.63 11.20
N ASN A 320 9.99 -31.02 11.89
CA ASN A 320 9.78 -29.84 12.72
C ASN A 320 9.86 -28.51 11.94
N ILE A 321 10.20 -28.56 10.64
CA ILE A 321 10.29 -27.39 9.76
C ILE A 321 9.26 -27.52 8.64
N VAL A 322 8.20 -26.73 8.72
CA VAL A 322 7.07 -26.77 7.80
C VAL A 322 7.14 -25.60 6.82
N GLN A 323 7.19 -25.93 5.52
CA GLN A 323 7.12 -24.99 4.40
C GLN A 323 8.18 -23.87 4.41
N ASP A 324 9.38 -24.15 4.92
CA ASP A 324 10.57 -23.34 4.62
C ASP A 324 10.99 -23.56 3.15
N ASN A 325 11.82 -22.66 2.61
CA ASN A 325 12.32 -22.79 1.25
C ASN A 325 13.35 -23.93 1.14
N ASN A 326 13.72 -24.30 -0.09
CA ASN A 326 14.62 -25.45 -0.36
C ASN A 326 16.01 -25.36 0.33
N CYS A 327 16.38 -24.18 0.84
CA CYS A 327 17.65 -23.93 1.51
C CYS A 327 17.51 -23.69 3.02
N ASN A 328 16.30 -23.84 3.57
CA ASN A 328 15.91 -23.46 4.94
C ASN A 328 16.35 -22.04 5.32
N CYS A 329 16.27 -21.10 4.38
CA CYS A 329 16.78 -19.73 4.61
C CYS A 329 16.00 -19.02 5.70
N HIS A 330 14.71 -19.30 5.87
CA HIS A 330 13.96 -18.66 6.94
C HIS A 330 14.44 -19.12 8.32
N THR A 331 14.58 -20.44 8.50
CA THR A 331 15.15 -21.02 9.72
C THR A 331 16.57 -20.51 9.98
N ALA A 332 17.41 -20.43 8.94
CA ALA A 332 18.76 -19.88 9.06
C ALA A 332 18.75 -18.41 9.52
N ALA A 333 17.83 -17.59 8.99
CA ALA A 333 17.66 -16.20 9.41
C ALA A 333 17.24 -16.11 10.89
N ILE A 334 16.32 -16.96 11.35
CA ILE A 334 15.94 -17.02 12.78
C ILE A 334 17.17 -17.29 13.64
N MET A 335 17.96 -18.31 13.31
CA MET A 335 19.15 -18.69 14.08
C MET A 335 20.20 -17.56 14.12
N ILE A 336 20.45 -16.89 12.99
CA ILE A 336 21.43 -15.78 12.95
C ILE A 336 20.96 -14.60 13.79
N GLN A 337 19.68 -14.24 13.69
CA GLN A 337 19.13 -13.03 14.31
C GLN A 337 18.92 -13.19 15.82
N THR A 338 18.50 -14.38 16.26
CA THR A 338 18.27 -14.67 17.68
C THR A 338 19.51 -15.22 18.39
N GLY A 339 20.49 -15.74 17.63
CA GLY A 339 21.63 -16.47 18.17
C GLY A 339 21.30 -17.88 18.64
N LEU A 340 20.07 -18.36 18.39
CA LEU A 340 19.64 -19.70 18.77
C LEU A 340 20.38 -20.78 17.99
N LYS A 341 20.64 -21.90 18.67
CA LYS A 341 21.06 -23.11 17.99
C LYS A 341 19.85 -23.83 17.44
N LYS A 342 20.11 -24.77 16.53
CA LYS A 342 19.05 -25.56 15.91
C LYS A 342 18.29 -26.43 16.91
N GLU A 343 18.99 -26.98 17.91
CA GLU A 343 18.41 -27.76 19.00
C GLU A 343 17.44 -26.95 19.88
N ASP A 344 17.56 -25.62 19.85
CA ASP A 344 16.68 -24.73 20.58
C ASP A 344 15.40 -24.39 19.77
N LEU A 345 15.29 -24.83 18.52
CA LEU A 345 14.10 -24.65 17.68
C LEU A 345 13.25 -25.93 17.70
N ILE A 346 12.15 -25.89 18.46
CA ILE A 346 11.23 -27.02 18.61
C ILE A 346 10.35 -27.17 17.36
N TYR A 347 9.91 -26.05 16.80
CA TYR A 347 9.04 -26.01 15.63
C TYR A 347 9.19 -24.72 14.86
N VAL A 348 9.21 -24.78 13.53
CA VAL A 348 9.23 -23.62 12.64
C VAL A 348 8.21 -23.86 11.53
N SER A 349 7.22 -22.99 11.40
CA SER A 349 6.26 -23.04 10.30
C SER A 349 6.23 -21.73 9.55
N TYR A 350 6.44 -21.82 8.23
CA TYR A 350 6.17 -20.76 7.27
C TYR A 350 4.90 -21.02 6.45
N HIS A 351 4.03 -21.92 6.94
CA HIS A 351 2.70 -22.07 6.39
C HIS A 351 1.93 -20.76 6.49
N ASN A 352 1.38 -20.32 5.36
CA ASN A 352 0.74 -19.02 5.26
C ASN A 352 -0.49 -19.08 4.35
N LYS A 353 -1.67 -18.93 4.95
CA LYS A 353 -2.98 -18.78 4.29
C LYS A 353 -3.80 -17.72 5.02
N VAL A 354 -4.97 -17.37 4.49
CA VAL A 354 -5.90 -16.44 5.16
C VAL A 354 -6.22 -16.99 6.56
N THR A 355 -5.96 -16.21 7.60
CA THR A 355 -6.08 -16.58 9.02
C THR A 355 -5.15 -17.69 9.54
N GLU A 356 -4.20 -18.17 8.73
CA GLU A 356 -3.19 -19.15 9.12
C GLU A 356 -1.81 -18.52 8.95
N ILE A 357 -1.22 -18.03 10.04
CA ILE A 357 0.01 -17.24 10.00
C ILE A 357 1.24 -18.03 10.46
N PRO A 358 2.42 -17.75 9.88
CA PRO A 358 3.68 -18.35 10.32
C PRO A 358 4.00 -18.08 11.79
N PHE A 359 4.57 -19.08 12.44
CA PHE A 359 5.07 -18.98 13.81
C PHE A 359 6.16 -20.02 14.07
N TYR A 360 6.93 -19.82 15.13
CA TYR A 360 7.90 -20.81 15.59
C TYR A 360 7.89 -20.91 17.12
N VAL A 361 8.30 -22.07 17.62
CA VAL A 361 8.48 -22.37 19.04
C VAL A 361 9.96 -22.60 19.31
N ALA A 362 10.51 -21.87 20.26
CA ALA A 362 11.92 -21.87 20.57
C ALA A 362 12.20 -21.92 22.08
N LEU A 363 13.41 -22.34 22.44
CA LEU A 363 13.92 -22.37 23.81
C LEU A 363 14.87 -21.19 24.01
N ASP A 364 14.43 -20.20 24.78
CA ASP A 364 15.26 -19.07 25.19
C ASP A 364 15.99 -19.41 26.49
N ARG A 365 17.13 -20.09 26.36
CA ARG A 365 17.96 -20.50 27.50
C ARG A 365 18.58 -19.32 28.25
N LYS A 366 18.65 -18.14 27.64
CA LYS A 366 19.23 -16.96 28.27
C LYS A 366 18.32 -16.37 29.34
N GLU A 367 17.02 -16.32 29.06
CA GLU A 367 16.00 -15.83 29.99
C GLU A 367 15.19 -16.98 30.62
N MET A 368 15.60 -18.24 30.39
CA MET A 368 14.96 -19.47 30.88
C MET A 368 13.49 -19.64 30.45
N LYS A 369 13.12 -19.18 29.25
CA LYS A 369 11.73 -19.22 28.76
C LYS A 369 11.54 -20.15 27.57
N VAL A 370 10.34 -20.73 27.47
CA VAL A 370 9.82 -21.22 26.19
C VAL A 370 9.19 -20.04 25.46
N VAL A 371 9.52 -19.84 24.19
CA VAL A 371 9.05 -18.71 23.38
C VAL A 371 8.20 -19.19 22.21
N VAL A 372 7.00 -18.65 22.07
CA VAL A 372 6.20 -18.74 20.84
C VAL A 372 6.27 -17.39 20.13
N SER A 373 6.90 -17.36 18.96
CA SER A 373 7.05 -16.15 18.17
C SER A 373 6.21 -16.21 16.91
N ILE A 374 5.42 -15.17 16.68
CA ILE A 374 4.38 -15.13 15.66
C ILE A 374 4.70 -14.03 14.64
N ARG A 375 4.68 -14.39 13.35
CA ARG A 375 4.93 -13.47 12.26
C ARG A 375 3.79 -12.47 12.12
N GLY A 376 4.14 -11.21 11.85
CA GLY A 376 3.17 -10.23 11.39
C GLY A 376 3.02 -10.20 9.87
N THR A 377 2.42 -9.11 9.39
CA THR A 377 2.04 -8.92 7.99
C THR A 377 3.25 -8.88 7.08
N MET A 378 3.38 -9.90 6.23
CA MET A 378 4.37 -10.02 5.17
C MET A 378 3.81 -10.65 3.89
N SER A 379 2.53 -11.01 3.88
CA SER A 379 1.81 -11.41 2.67
C SER A 379 0.45 -10.73 2.57
N LEU A 380 -0.23 -10.95 1.44
CA LEU A 380 -1.61 -10.51 1.26
C LEU A 380 -2.55 -11.17 2.28
N GLU A 381 -2.41 -12.46 2.55
CA GLU A 381 -3.31 -13.21 3.43
C GLU A 381 -3.40 -12.58 4.82
N ASP A 382 -2.27 -12.06 5.28
CA ASP A 382 -2.18 -11.27 6.51
C ASP A 382 -2.96 -9.97 6.39
N ALA A 383 -2.78 -9.22 5.30
CA ALA A 383 -3.52 -7.97 5.07
C ALA A 383 -5.03 -8.22 4.99
N LEU A 384 -5.49 -9.31 4.38
CA LEU A 384 -6.91 -9.70 4.37
C LEU A 384 -7.44 -10.01 5.77
N THR A 385 -6.60 -10.65 6.58
CA THR A 385 -6.91 -10.92 7.99
C THR A 385 -7.04 -9.62 8.79
N ASP A 386 -6.14 -8.66 8.56
CA ASP A 386 -6.15 -7.33 9.17
C ASP A 386 -7.42 -6.52 8.84
N LEU A 387 -8.03 -6.78 7.69
CA LEU A 387 -9.22 -6.06 7.19
C LEU A 387 -10.54 -6.60 7.78
N SER A 388 -10.54 -7.76 8.45
CA SER A 388 -11.73 -8.36 9.08
C SER A 388 -12.05 -7.74 10.45
N ALA A 389 -12.42 -6.46 10.46
CA ALA A 389 -12.57 -5.62 11.65
C ALA A 389 -13.84 -5.85 12.49
N VAL A 390 -14.51 -6.99 12.33
CA VAL A 390 -15.67 -7.36 13.15
C VAL A 390 -15.18 -7.79 14.53
N GLY A 391 -15.79 -7.23 15.58
CA GLY A 391 -15.54 -7.69 16.96
C GLY A 391 -16.25 -9.01 17.22
N VAL A 392 -15.53 -10.00 17.74
CA VAL A 392 -16.09 -11.28 18.21
C VAL A 392 -15.95 -11.38 19.72
N ASN A 393 -17.02 -11.79 20.40
CA ASN A 393 -16.98 -12.05 21.83
C ASN A 393 -16.30 -13.40 22.10
N ILE A 394 -15.30 -13.44 22.97
CA ILE A 394 -14.59 -14.65 23.36
C ILE A 394 -14.87 -14.98 24.81
N ALA A 395 -15.04 -16.27 25.11
CA ALA A 395 -15.26 -16.74 26.47
C ALA A 395 -13.92 -16.78 27.22
N ILE A 396 -13.67 -15.77 28.05
CA ILE A 396 -12.57 -15.74 29.02
C ILE A 396 -13.19 -15.80 30.42
N GLN A 397 -12.74 -16.74 31.25
CA GLN A 397 -13.30 -16.94 32.58
C GLN A 397 -13.19 -15.67 33.43
N GLY A 398 -14.32 -15.21 33.96
CA GLY A 398 -14.38 -14.02 34.80
C GLY A 398 -14.31 -12.68 34.06
N VAL A 399 -14.46 -12.67 32.73
CA VAL A 399 -14.46 -11.44 31.91
C VAL A 399 -15.70 -11.39 31.01
N ASP A 400 -16.68 -10.59 31.41
CA ASP A 400 -17.85 -10.32 30.57
C ASP A 400 -17.52 -9.37 29.41
N ASN A 401 -18.22 -9.52 28.30
CA ASN A 401 -18.10 -8.67 27.10
C ASN A 401 -16.65 -8.55 26.57
N CYS A 402 -15.94 -9.68 26.50
CA CYS A 402 -14.57 -9.74 26.01
C CYS A 402 -14.55 -9.78 24.48
N TYR A 403 -14.56 -8.61 23.83
CA TYR A 403 -14.50 -8.55 22.36
C TYR A 403 -13.07 -8.42 21.86
N VAL A 404 -12.76 -9.17 20.82
CA VAL A 404 -11.47 -9.12 20.11
C VAL A 404 -11.69 -9.05 18.60
N HIS A 405 -10.67 -8.65 17.86
CA HIS A 405 -10.72 -8.59 16.40
C HIS A 405 -10.86 -9.98 15.76
N CYS A 406 -11.90 -10.21 14.95
CA CYS A 406 -12.25 -11.53 14.41
C CYS A 406 -11.15 -12.18 13.56
N GLY A 407 -10.58 -11.45 12.59
CA GLY A 407 -9.48 -11.98 11.76
C GLY A 407 -8.29 -12.46 12.59
N ILE A 408 -7.79 -11.60 13.46
CA ILE A 408 -6.65 -11.87 14.34
C ILE A 408 -6.97 -12.98 15.36
N PHE A 409 -8.21 -13.07 15.84
CA PHE A 409 -8.67 -14.17 16.70
C PHE A 409 -8.58 -15.53 15.99
N LYS A 410 -8.96 -15.60 14.71
CA LYS A 410 -8.81 -16.83 13.93
C LYS A 410 -7.34 -17.25 13.78
N CYS A 411 -6.43 -16.29 13.58
CA CYS A 411 -4.99 -16.57 13.61
C CYS A 411 -4.51 -17.14 14.95
N ALA A 412 -4.92 -16.51 16.05
CA ALA A 412 -4.57 -17.00 17.38
C ALA A 412 -5.15 -18.40 17.63
N LYS A 413 -6.36 -18.69 17.16
CA LYS A 413 -6.99 -20.01 17.26
C LYS A 413 -6.29 -21.06 16.42
N TYR A 414 -5.88 -20.74 15.19
CA TYR A 414 -5.06 -21.62 14.36
C TYR A 414 -3.77 -22.03 15.09
N ILE A 415 -3.03 -21.05 15.64
CA ILE A 415 -1.80 -21.33 16.37
C ILE A 415 -2.09 -22.15 17.64
N GLN A 416 -3.15 -21.82 18.40
CA GLN A 416 -3.56 -22.61 19.56
C GLN A 416 -3.83 -24.08 19.18
N GLN A 417 -4.53 -24.32 18.07
CA GLN A 417 -4.81 -25.65 17.57
C GLN A 417 -3.53 -26.40 17.20
N GLN A 418 -2.61 -25.75 16.49
CA GLN A 418 -1.31 -26.36 16.14
C GLN A 418 -0.45 -26.66 17.37
N LEU A 419 -0.42 -25.77 18.36
CA LEU A 419 0.31 -26.00 19.62
C LEU A 419 -0.25 -27.23 20.37
N LEU A 420 -1.57 -27.44 20.33
CA LEU A 420 -2.24 -28.56 20.98
C LEU A 420 -2.06 -29.88 20.21
N GLU A 421 -2.41 -29.90 18.93
CA GLU A 421 -2.38 -31.10 18.08
C GLU A 421 -0.97 -31.68 17.94
N LEU A 422 0.03 -30.81 17.80
CA LEU A 422 1.43 -31.22 17.68
C LEU A 422 2.14 -31.32 19.04
N GLN A 423 1.45 -31.01 20.15
CA GLN A 423 1.97 -31.00 21.53
C GLN A 423 3.26 -30.17 21.66
N LEU A 424 3.31 -29.01 21.00
CA LEU A 424 4.56 -28.25 20.85
C LEU A 424 5.06 -27.68 22.18
N LEU A 425 4.16 -27.20 23.03
CA LEU A 425 4.55 -26.67 24.34
C LEU A 425 5.03 -27.78 25.28
N GLU A 426 4.35 -28.93 25.29
CA GLU A 426 4.78 -30.09 26.08
C GLU A 426 6.17 -30.57 25.64
N LYS A 427 6.40 -30.71 24.33
CA LYS A 427 7.72 -31.02 23.77
C LYS A 427 8.79 -30.00 24.18
N ALA A 428 8.44 -28.71 24.16
CA ALA A 428 9.37 -27.65 24.54
C ALA A 428 9.74 -27.71 26.04
N PHE A 429 8.77 -27.84 26.93
CA PHE A 429 9.02 -27.96 28.37
C PHE A 429 9.71 -29.28 28.74
N ASN A 430 9.45 -30.38 28.03
CA ASN A 430 10.18 -31.64 28.22
C ASN A 430 11.64 -31.54 27.74
N ALA A 431 11.89 -30.83 26.65
CA ALA A 431 13.24 -30.59 26.12
C ALA A 431 14.04 -29.57 26.95
N PHE A 432 13.35 -28.74 27.75
CA PHE A 432 13.98 -27.76 28.63
C PHE A 432 13.23 -27.67 29.98
N PRO A 433 13.43 -28.66 30.88
CA PRO A 433 12.71 -28.73 32.15
C PRO A 433 12.97 -27.56 33.09
N ASP A 434 14.12 -26.90 32.96
CA ASP A 434 14.50 -25.73 33.78
C ASP A 434 13.79 -24.44 33.35
N ALA A 435 12.97 -24.47 32.29
CA ALA A 435 12.24 -23.30 31.85
C ALA A 435 11.21 -22.86 32.89
N ASP A 436 11.26 -21.60 33.31
CA ASP A 436 10.42 -21.04 34.39
C ASP A 436 9.22 -20.25 33.84
N GLY A 437 8.93 -20.34 32.54
CA GLY A 437 7.70 -19.76 31.98
C GLY A 437 7.60 -19.75 30.47
N LEU A 438 6.44 -19.29 30.00
CA LEU A 438 6.09 -19.12 28.61
C LEU A 438 6.09 -17.64 28.22
N VAL A 439 6.71 -17.31 27.09
CA VAL A 439 6.64 -15.99 26.48
C VAL A 439 6.04 -16.10 25.09
N ILE A 440 5.07 -15.24 24.78
CA ILE A 440 4.52 -15.11 23.43
C ILE A 440 4.88 -13.73 22.89
N THR A 441 5.35 -13.67 21.64
CA THR A 441 5.77 -12.40 21.06
C THR A 441 5.47 -12.30 19.58
N GLY A 442 5.28 -11.09 19.09
CA GLY A 442 5.06 -10.81 17.68
C GLY A 442 5.07 -9.32 17.40
N HIS A 443 5.08 -8.97 16.11
CA HIS A 443 5.05 -7.59 15.61
C HIS A 443 3.82 -7.36 14.73
N SER A 444 3.21 -6.17 14.75
CA SER A 444 2.06 -5.80 13.91
C SER A 444 0.90 -6.81 14.05
N LEU A 445 0.37 -7.40 12.97
CA LEU A 445 -0.62 -8.50 13.03
C LEU A 445 -0.21 -9.61 14.02
N GLY A 446 1.07 -10.02 14.00
CA GLY A 446 1.60 -11.06 14.86
C GLY A 446 1.62 -10.66 16.33
N ALA A 447 1.75 -9.36 16.63
CA ALA A 447 1.59 -8.83 17.98
C ALA A 447 0.14 -8.92 18.46
N GLY A 448 -0.81 -8.69 17.56
CA GLY A 448 -2.23 -8.87 17.84
C GLY A 448 -2.59 -10.34 18.10
N ALA A 449 -2.10 -11.24 17.25
CA ALA A 449 -2.29 -12.68 17.42
C ALA A 449 -1.62 -13.19 18.70
N ALA A 450 -0.40 -12.72 19.01
CA ALA A 450 0.31 -13.01 20.26
C ALA A 450 -0.51 -12.59 21.49
N ALA A 451 -1.09 -11.39 21.46
CA ALA A 451 -1.88 -10.91 22.57
C ALA A 451 -3.16 -11.74 22.80
N ILE A 452 -3.89 -12.06 21.73
CA ILE A 452 -5.09 -12.91 21.83
C ILE A 452 -4.72 -14.34 22.26
N LEU A 453 -3.67 -14.92 21.67
CA LEU A 453 -3.20 -16.26 22.06
C LEU A 453 -2.79 -16.30 23.53
N ALA A 454 -2.13 -15.25 24.02
CA ALA A 454 -1.79 -15.11 25.43
C ALA A 454 -3.04 -15.13 26.32
N MET A 455 -4.10 -14.40 25.95
CA MET A 455 -5.37 -14.46 26.69
C MET A 455 -5.97 -15.88 26.71
N LEU A 456 -5.91 -16.59 25.58
CA LEU A 456 -6.46 -17.95 25.45
C LEU A 456 -5.66 -19.00 26.23
N LEU A 457 -4.35 -18.81 26.40
CA LEU A 457 -3.47 -19.75 27.10
C LEU A 457 -3.25 -19.40 28.57
N ARG A 458 -3.71 -18.23 29.02
CA ARG A 458 -3.46 -17.71 30.38
C ARG A 458 -3.94 -18.64 31.49
N GLN A 459 -5.05 -19.34 31.29
CA GLN A 459 -5.59 -20.28 32.28
C GLN A 459 -4.69 -21.50 32.48
N THR A 460 -4.10 -22.02 31.39
CA THR A 460 -3.19 -23.18 31.43
C THR A 460 -1.77 -22.78 31.83
N TYR A 461 -1.35 -21.55 31.49
CA TYR A 461 -0.03 -21.02 31.80
C TYR A 461 -0.15 -19.69 32.58
N PRO A 462 -0.38 -19.73 33.92
CA PRO A 462 -0.61 -18.53 34.72
C PRO A 462 0.59 -17.57 34.82
N GLU A 463 1.81 -18.02 34.51
CA GLU A 463 3.02 -17.17 34.51
C GLU A 463 3.40 -16.64 33.11
N LEU A 464 2.59 -16.96 32.09
CA LEU A 464 2.75 -16.49 30.72
C LEU A 464 2.96 -14.97 30.64
N ARG A 465 3.91 -14.51 29.83
CA ARG A 465 4.06 -13.09 29.47
C ARG A 465 3.95 -12.90 27.96
N CYS A 466 3.45 -11.74 27.54
CA CYS A 466 3.37 -11.38 26.13
C CYS A 466 4.06 -10.05 25.86
N TYR A 467 4.92 -10.02 24.84
CA TYR A 467 5.53 -8.79 24.31
C TYR A 467 4.99 -8.55 22.90
N ALA A 468 4.06 -7.61 22.79
CA ALA A 468 3.36 -7.24 21.57
C ALA A 468 3.95 -5.94 21.01
N PHE A 469 4.65 -6.01 19.87
CA PHE A 469 5.27 -4.85 19.23
C PHE A 469 4.34 -4.25 18.17
N SER A 470 3.91 -3.01 18.38
CA SER A 470 2.96 -2.31 17.52
C SER A 470 1.68 -3.09 17.21
N PRO A 471 0.97 -3.66 18.21
CA PRO A 471 -0.29 -4.35 17.97
C PRO A 471 -1.36 -3.38 17.41
N PRO A 472 -2.28 -3.83 16.54
CA PRO A 472 -3.35 -2.98 16.02
C PRO A 472 -4.22 -2.37 17.13
N GLY A 473 -4.61 -1.11 16.99
CA GLY A 473 -5.36 -0.38 18.03
C GLY A 473 -6.77 -0.92 18.29
N GLY A 474 -7.46 -1.38 17.23
CA GLY A 474 -8.79 -1.98 17.27
C GLY A 474 -8.82 -3.46 17.69
N LEU A 475 -7.76 -3.96 18.33
CA LEU A 475 -7.59 -5.37 18.65
C LEU A 475 -8.51 -5.88 19.78
N LEU A 476 -8.61 -5.14 20.89
CA LEU A 476 -9.27 -5.57 22.12
C LEU A 476 -10.33 -4.54 22.58
N SER A 477 -11.44 -5.01 23.13
CA SER A 477 -12.39 -4.16 23.85
C SER A 477 -11.76 -3.56 25.11
N PRO A 478 -12.34 -2.49 25.69
CA PRO A 478 -11.86 -1.93 26.96
C PRO A 478 -11.81 -2.95 28.11
N THR A 479 -12.78 -3.87 28.18
CA THR A 479 -12.83 -4.95 29.17
C THR A 479 -11.71 -5.97 28.94
N ALA A 480 -11.51 -6.42 27.69
CA ALA A 480 -10.43 -7.32 27.31
C ALA A 480 -9.04 -6.70 27.58
N SER A 481 -8.86 -5.42 27.24
CA SER A 481 -7.63 -4.66 27.49
C SER A 481 -7.32 -4.52 28.98
N LYS A 482 -8.34 -4.26 29.83
CA LYS A 482 -8.16 -4.21 31.29
C LYS A 482 -7.71 -5.56 31.85
N HIS A 483 -8.27 -6.66 31.37
CA HIS A 483 -7.89 -8.01 31.78
C HIS A 483 -6.47 -8.38 31.34
N ALA A 484 -6.07 -8.00 30.13
CA ALA A 484 -4.75 -8.30 29.56
C ALA A 484 -3.58 -7.53 30.22
N ARG A 485 -3.86 -6.47 30.98
CA ARG A 485 -2.86 -5.52 31.50
C ARG A 485 -1.76 -6.16 32.32
N ASP A 486 -2.07 -7.23 33.05
CA ASP A 486 -1.13 -7.82 34.01
C ASP A 486 -0.06 -8.67 33.33
N TYR A 487 -0.29 -9.16 32.11
CA TYR A 487 0.59 -10.12 31.43
C TYR A 487 0.92 -9.77 29.98
N ILE A 488 0.32 -8.72 29.41
CA ILE A 488 0.63 -8.25 28.05
C ILE A 488 1.28 -6.88 28.09
N CYS A 489 2.48 -6.77 27.51
CA CYS A 489 3.22 -5.55 27.31
C CYS A 489 3.13 -5.13 25.85
N SER A 490 2.52 -3.97 25.58
CA SER A 490 2.47 -3.38 24.23
C SER A 490 3.56 -2.33 24.06
N VAL A 491 4.42 -2.50 23.06
CA VAL A 491 5.49 -1.55 22.73
C VAL A 491 5.10 -0.78 21.48
N ILE A 492 5.01 0.56 21.59
CA ILE A 492 4.54 1.43 20.50
C ILE A 492 5.56 2.53 20.26
N VAL A 493 5.97 2.73 19.00
CA VAL A 493 6.97 3.73 18.64
C VAL A 493 6.31 4.99 18.08
N GLY A 494 6.60 6.14 18.68
CA GLY A 494 6.28 7.47 18.14
C GLY A 494 4.86 7.60 17.58
N LYS A 495 4.76 8.04 16.31
CA LYS A 495 3.51 8.26 15.56
C LYS A 495 3.09 7.06 14.69
N ASP A 496 3.56 5.84 14.97
CA ASP A 496 3.19 4.62 14.22
C ASP A 496 1.67 4.48 14.03
N VAL A 497 1.20 4.36 12.79
CA VAL A 497 -0.23 4.35 12.51
C VAL A 497 -0.94 3.09 13.02
N ILE A 498 -0.25 1.93 13.07
CA ILE A 498 -0.90 0.62 13.30
C ILE A 498 -1.60 0.53 14.66
N PRO A 499 -0.97 0.92 15.79
CA PRO A 499 -1.64 0.91 17.10
C PRO A 499 -2.74 1.97 17.27
N ARG A 500 -2.95 2.82 16.25
CA ARG A 500 -4.00 3.83 16.22
C ARG A 500 -5.10 3.49 15.22
N LEU A 501 -4.93 2.43 14.43
CA LEU A 501 -5.97 1.93 13.53
C LEU A 501 -7.09 1.27 14.34
N GLY A 502 -8.32 1.66 14.04
CA GLY A 502 -9.55 1.11 14.58
C GLY A 502 -10.74 1.75 13.88
N ILE A 503 -11.90 1.09 13.91
CA ILE A 503 -13.10 1.62 13.25
C ILE A 503 -13.45 3.04 13.71
N PRO A 504 -13.42 3.38 15.03
CA PRO A 504 -13.72 4.74 15.47
C PRO A 504 -12.70 5.77 15.00
N THR A 505 -11.40 5.45 15.01
CA THR A 505 -10.34 6.38 14.62
C THR A 505 -10.33 6.61 13.11
N MET A 506 -10.54 5.55 12.32
CA MET A 506 -10.72 5.66 10.87
C MET A 506 -11.95 6.49 10.52
N THR A 507 -13.09 6.24 11.16
CA THR A 507 -14.33 7.02 10.95
C THR A 507 -14.09 8.50 11.26
N LYS A 508 -13.40 8.80 12.37
CA LYS A 508 -13.01 10.17 12.73
C LYS A 508 -12.09 10.79 11.66
N LEU A 509 -11.09 10.05 11.17
CA LEU A 509 -10.19 10.51 10.12
C LEU A 509 -10.96 10.85 8.85
N LYS A 510 -11.90 9.99 8.44
CA LYS A 510 -12.79 10.25 7.30
C LYS A 510 -13.58 11.54 7.48
N THR A 511 -14.27 11.71 8.61
CA THR A 511 -15.02 12.94 8.88
C THR A 511 -14.11 14.17 8.87
N GLN A 512 -12.90 14.07 9.42
CA GLN A 512 -11.92 15.15 9.37
C GLN A 512 -11.48 15.48 7.95
N ILE A 513 -11.22 14.47 7.11
CA ILE A 513 -10.86 14.64 5.69
C ILE A 513 -11.97 15.41 4.97
N LEU A 514 -13.23 14.99 5.15
CA LEU A 514 -14.38 15.67 4.53
C LEU A 514 -14.50 17.12 4.97
N LYS A 515 -14.33 17.37 6.27
CA LYS A 515 -14.39 18.71 6.83
C LYS A 515 -13.31 19.62 6.24
N VAL A 516 -12.04 19.20 6.29
CA VAL A 516 -10.94 20.05 5.79
C VAL A 516 -11.01 20.28 4.29
N LEU A 517 -11.50 19.30 3.52
CA LEU A 517 -11.69 19.45 2.08
C LEU A 517 -12.83 20.43 1.74
N THR A 518 -13.90 20.41 2.53
CA THR A 518 -15.03 21.34 2.38
C THR A 518 -14.62 22.76 2.76
N ASP A 519 -13.84 22.91 3.83
CA ASP A 519 -13.37 24.20 4.34
C ASP A 519 -12.21 24.79 3.50
N CYS A 520 -11.54 23.95 2.68
CA CYS A 520 -10.40 24.37 1.87
C CYS A 520 -10.82 25.33 0.75
N LYS A 521 -10.28 26.54 0.78
CA LYS A 521 -10.49 27.57 -0.27
C LYS A 521 -9.41 27.60 -1.35
N HIS A 522 -8.42 26.71 -1.28
CA HIS A 522 -7.26 26.69 -2.17
C HIS A 522 -7.37 25.59 -3.23
N PRO A 523 -6.75 25.78 -4.41
CA PRO A 523 -6.66 24.73 -5.42
C PRO A 523 -5.75 23.59 -4.94
N LYS A 524 -6.11 22.36 -5.32
CA LYS A 524 -5.40 21.11 -4.95
C LYS A 524 -3.89 21.18 -5.22
N VAL A 525 -3.52 21.71 -6.39
CA VAL A 525 -2.14 21.90 -6.85
C VAL A 525 -1.29 22.69 -5.84
N ARG A 526 -1.85 23.74 -5.23
CA ARG A 526 -1.14 24.56 -4.24
C ARG A 526 -0.84 23.77 -2.96
N LEU A 527 -1.71 22.83 -2.58
CA LEU A 527 -1.51 21.98 -1.42
C LEU A 527 -0.43 20.94 -1.67
N MET A 528 -0.43 20.34 -2.87
CA MET A 528 0.57 19.34 -3.25
C MET A 528 1.98 19.95 -3.33
N PHE A 529 2.12 21.18 -3.84
CA PHE A 529 3.40 21.89 -3.78
C PHE A 529 3.83 22.30 -2.35
N ALA A 530 2.88 22.45 -1.42
CA ALA A 530 3.21 22.74 -0.03
C ALA A 530 3.76 21.51 0.71
N LEU A 531 3.50 20.28 0.24
CA LEU A 531 4.07 19.05 0.78
C LEU A 531 5.61 19.08 0.71
N ASP A 532 6.17 19.59 -0.39
CA ASP A 532 7.62 19.66 -0.61
C ASP A 532 8.33 20.63 0.36
N ARG A 533 7.57 21.57 0.95
CA ARG A 533 8.06 22.46 2.02
C ARG A 533 7.80 21.93 3.44
N LEU A 534 6.98 20.89 3.58
CA LEU A 534 6.72 20.21 4.85
C LEU A 534 7.64 19.00 5.07
N LEU A 535 8.23 18.46 3.99
CA LEU A 535 9.20 17.35 4.00
C LEU A 535 10.66 17.81 4.10
N LYS A 536 10.92 19.12 4.05
CA LYS A 536 12.20 19.77 4.37
C LYS A 536 12.08 20.45 5.72
#